data_AF-A0A8J4AG62-F1
#
_entry.id   AF-A0A8J4AG62-F1
#
_cell.length_a   1.000
_cell.length_b   1.000
_cell.length_c   1.000
_cell.angle_alpha   90.00
_cell.angle_beta   90.00
_cell.angle_gamma   90.00
#
_symmetry.space_group_name_H-M   'P 1'
#
loop_
_entity.id
_entity.type
_entity.pdbx_description
1 polymer ?
#
loop_
_entity_poly.entity_id
_entity_poly.type
_entity_poly.pdbx_seq_one_letter_code
_entity_poly.pdbx_strand_id
1 'polypeptide(L)'
;MTTAAKTLPPARAVPRTGPAGWVLRSVVSAHVAAILAQPVFAGVYLSGDFDALGWHATGADIVTTLGYVQLVVAVVAWVRLRQPGLFLGTVALVAAETVQYVAGMDGALWLHLPLGVLTIAGLIGQFVAVWLRPLPRVARAADDLPEATDEPRTGTGGREARLTGEAGDE
;
A
#
# COMPACT_ATOMS: atom_id res chain seq x y z
N MET A 1 51.10 -6.85 -3.97
CA MET A 1 49.79 -7.51 -3.95
C MET A 1 48.93 -6.81 -2.91
N THR A 2 48.04 -5.92 -3.35
CA THR A 2 47.20 -5.10 -2.46
C THR A 2 45.78 -5.61 -2.56
N THR A 3 45.30 -6.28 -1.52
CA THR A 3 43.95 -6.84 -1.45
C THR A 3 42.94 -5.70 -1.31
N ALA A 4 42.18 -5.42 -2.37
CA ALA A 4 41.07 -4.48 -2.34
C ALA A 4 39.98 -5.01 -1.39
N ALA A 5 39.74 -4.30 -0.29
CA ALA A 5 38.65 -4.59 0.63
C ALA A 5 37.31 -4.41 -0.10
N LYS A 6 36.61 -5.52 -0.36
CA LYS A 6 35.25 -5.54 -0.92
C LYS A 6 34.31 -4.82 0.05
N THR A 7 33.98 -3.57 -0.24
CA THR A 7 32.99 -2.80 0.51
C THR A 7 31.63 -3.51 0.38
N LEU A 8 31.13 -4.10 1.46
CA LEU A 8 29.80 -4.69 1.48
C LEU A 8 28.76 -3.55 1.40
N PRO A 9 27.73 -3.66 0.54
CA PRO A 9 26.69 -2.66 0.45
C PRO A 9 26.01 -2.50 1.83
N PRO A 10 25.65 -1.28 2.24
CA PRO A 10 25.03 -1.05 3.53
C PRO A 10 23.75 -1.90 3.64
N ALA A 11 23.63 -2.65 4.73
CA ALA A 11 22.45 -3.46 5.02
C ALA A 11 21.21 -2.57 4.89
N ARG A 12 20.32 -2.90 3.94
CA ARG A 12 19.14 -2.10 3.62
C ARG A 12 18.24 -2.05 4.86
N ALA A 13 18.25 -0.93 5.57
CA ALA A 13 17.45 -0.76 6.78
C ALA A 13 15.97 -1.06 6.51
N VAL A 14 15.43 -2.08 7.17
CA VAL A 14 14.03 -2.49 7.06
C VAL A 14 13.14 -1.30 7.46
N PRO A 15 12.20 -0.87 6.60
CA PRO A 15 11.29 0.23 6.93
C PRO A 15 10.50 -0.08 8.21
N ARG A 16 10.56 0.81 9.21
CA ARG A 16 9.70 0.71 10.40
C ARG A 16 8.33 1.29 10.05
N THR A 17 7.27 0.56 10.34
CA THR A 17 5.90 1.05 10.16
C THR A 17 5.63 2.16 11.16
N GLY A 18 5.39 3.37 10.65
CA GLY A 18 5.01 4.51 11.48
C GLY A 18 3.62 4.34 12.12
N PRO A 19 3.24 5.23 13.06
CA PRO A 19 1.96 5.13 13.79
C PRO A 19 0.73 5.01 12.89
N ALA A 20 0.68 5.78 11.78
CA ALA A 20 -0.42 5.71 10.82
C ALA A 20 -0.55 4.33 10.14
N GLY A 21 0.58 3.65 9.89
CA GLY A 21 0.58 2.30 9.32
C GLY A 21 0.07 1.27 10.32
N TRP A 22 0.38 1.44 11.61
CA TRP A 22 -0.18 0.60 12.67
C TRP A 22 -1.67 0.82 12.86
N VAL A 23 -2.15 2.07 12.86
CA VAL A 23 -3.59 2.38 12.92
C VAL A 23 -4.34 1.71 11.77
N LEU A 24 -3.86 1.86 10.54
CA LEU A 24 -4.47 1.22 9.37
C LEU A 24 -4.53 -0.31 9.52
N ARG A 25 -3.42 -0.93 9.94
CA ARG A 25 -3.37 -2.38 10.19
C ARG A 25 -4.37 -2.82 11.26
N SER A 26 -4.42 -2.11 12.38
CA SER A 26 -5.35 -2.43 13.47
C SER A 26 -6.80 -2.32 13.03
N VAL A 27 -7.17 -1.24 12.33
CA VAL A 27 -8.54 -1.03 11.84
C VAL A 27 -8.93 -2.13 10.85
N VAL A 28 -8.10 -2.40 9.83
CA VAL A 28 -8.38 -3.44 8.83
C VAL A 28 -8.47 -4.83 9.47
N SER A 29 -7.57 -5.15 10.42
CA SER A 29 -7.63 -6.43 11.15
C SER A 29 -8.91 -6.57 11.98
N ALA A 30 -9.30 -5.52 12.70
CA ALA A 30 -10.54 -5.52 13.48
C ALA A 30 -11.76 -5.67 12.56
N HIS A 31 -11.73 -5.00 11.41
CA HIS A 31 -12.79 -5.09 10.42
C HIS A 31 -12.92 -6.50 9.85
N VAL A 32 -11.80 -7.14 9.48
CA VAL A 32 -11.77 -8.55 9.03
C VAL A 32 -12.35 -9.48 10.11
N ALA A 33 -11.94 -9.32 11.37
CA ALA A 33 -12.45 -10.16 12.45
C ALA A 33 -13.97 -10.01 12.61
N ALA A 34 -14.48 -8.79 12.59
CA ALA A 34 -15.91 -8.51 12.71
C ALA A 34 -16.71 -9.07 11.52
N ILE A 35 -16.24 -8.88 10.28
CA ILE A 35 -16.96 -9.35 9.09
C ILE A 35 -16.98 -10.89 9.01
N LEU A 36 -15.92 -11.58 9.47
CA LEU A 36 -15.87 -13.04 9.47
C LEU A 36 -16.80 -13.66 10.52
N ALA A 37 -17.13 -12.91 11.59
CA ALA A 37 -18.12 -13.35 12.56
C ALA A 37 -19.56 -13.29 12.02
N GLN A 38 -19.85 -12.40 11.05
CA GLN A 38 -21.17 -12.23 10.47
C GLN A 38 -21.82 -13.52 9.92
N PRO A 39 -21.14 -14.31 9.05
CA PRO A 39 -21.71 -15.56 8.54
C PRO A 39 -21.88 -16.63 9.63
N VAL A 40 -21.11 -16.56 10.73
CA VAL A 40 -21.29 -17.47 11.87
C VAL A 40 -22.61 -17.14 12.58
N PHE A 41 -22.86 -15.86 12.90
CA PHE A 41 -24.12 -15.45 13.53
C PHE A 41 -25.32 -15.71 12.62
N ALA A 42 -25.20 -15.42 11.32
CA ALA A 42 -26.23 -15.75 10.34
C ALA A 42 -26.49 -17.26 10.25
N GLY A 43 -25.44 -18.09 10.27
CA GLY A 43 -25.54 -19.54 10.25
C GLY A 43 -26.24 -20.11 11.50
N VAL A 44 -25.92 -19.58 12.68
CA VAL A 44 -26.57 -19.96 13.94
C VAL A 44 -28.06 -19.58 13.92
N TYR A 45 -28.38 -18.37 13.43
CA TYR A 45 -29.77 -17.96 13.20
C TYR A 45 -30.52 -18.91 12.27
N LEU A 46 -29.93 -19.26 11.12
CA LEU A 46 -30.52 -20.20 10.16
C LEU A 46 -30.63 -21.62 10.71
N SER A 47 -29.88 -21.97 11.75
CA SER A 47 -30.00 -23.25 12.45
C SER A 47 -31.14 -23.30 13.49
N GLY A 48 -31.84 -22.18 13.70
CA GLY A 48 -33.03 -22.07 14.55
C GLY A 48 -32.84 -21.30 15.86
N ASP A 49 -31.63 -20.80 16.13
CA ASP A 49 -31.38 -19.94 17.29
C ASP A 49 -31.60 -18.47 16.91
N PHE A 50 -32.82 -18.00 17.13
CA PHE A 50 -33.27 -16.67 16.72
C PHE A 50 -32.55 -15.52 17.44
N ASP A 51 -31.93 -15.74 18.61
CA ASP A 51 -31.16 -14.71 19.31
C ASP A 51 -29.91 -14.31 18.51
N ALA A 52 -29.38 -15.22 17.69
CA ALA A 52 -28.28 -14.94 16.77
C ALA A 52 -28.61 -13.89 15.70
N LEU A 53 -29.89 -13.59 15.44
CA LEU A 53 -30.28 -12.45 14.60
C LEU A 53 -29.88 -11.11 15.23
N GLY A 54 -30.04 -10.97 16.54
CA GLY A 54 -29.63 -9.77 17.27
C GLY A 54 -28.11 -9.60 17.28
N TRP A 55 -27.37 -10.69 17.44
CA TRP A 55 -25.91 -10.71 17.33
C TRP A 55 -25.44 -10.37 15.90
N HIS A 56 -26.12 -10.89 14.88
CA HIS A 56 -25.86 -10.56 13.49
C HIS A 56 -26.09 -9.06 13.23
N ALA A 57 -27.24 -8.51 13.63
CA ALA A 57 -27.57 -7.09 13.47
C ALA A 57 -26.57 -6.17 14.20
N THR A 58 -26.28 -6.45 15.46
CA THR A 58 -25.29 -5.68 16.24
C THR A 58 -23.91 -5.76 15.58
N GLY A 59 -23.52 -6.94 15.10
CA GLY A 59 -22.26 -7.10 14.38
C GLY A 59 -22.25 -6.36 13.04
N ALA A 60 -23.38 -6.24 12.34
CA ALA A 60 -23.50 -5.45 11.11
C ALA A 60 -23.27 -3.96 11.38
N ASP A 61 -23.76 -3.43 12.51
CA ASP A 61 -23.47 -2.06 12.95
C ASP A 61 -21.97 -1.86 13.23
N ILE A 62 -21.32 -2.83 13.87
CA ILE A 62 -19.88 -2.81 14.14
C ILE A 62 -19.07 -2.84 12.84
N VAL A 63 -19.40 -3.75 11.91
CA VAL A 63 -18.75 -3.86 10.60
C VAL A 63 -18.89 -2.54 9.84
N THR A 64 -20.10 -2.00 9.74
CA THR A 64 -20.36 -0.73 9.05
C THR A 64 -19.59 0.44 9.67
N THR A 65 -19.56 0.50 11.00
CA THR A 65 -18.78 1.53 11.73
C THR A 65 -17.28 1.39 11.43
N LEU A 66 -16.74 0.18 11.45
CA LEU A 66 -15.35 -0.08 11.10
C LEU A 66 -15.06 0.25 9.64
N GLY A 67 -16.00 0.00 8.72
CA GLY A 67 -15.92 0.42 7.32
C GLY A 67 -15.75 1.93 7.16
N TYR A 68 -16.58 2.73 7.85
CA TYR A 68 -16.43 4.19 7.81
C TYR A 68 -15.13 4.68 8.47
N VAL A 69 -14.72 4.09 9.59
CA VAL A 69 -13.42 4.40 10.21
C VAL A 69 -12.28 4.06 9.24
N GLN A 70 -12.33 2.91 8.58
CA GLN A 70 -11.35 2.50 7.58
C GLN A 70 -11.32 3.46 6.39
N LEU A 71 -12.48 3.97 5.95
CA LEU A 71 -12.56 4.99 4.89
C LEU A 71 -11.84 6.29 5.30
N VAL A 72 -12.06 6.77 6.53
CA VAL A 72 -11.34 7.94 7.06
C VAL A 72 -9.84 7.70 7.05
N VAL A 73 -9.38 6.53 7.53
CA VAL A 73 -7.95 6.18 7.51
C VAL A 73 -7.42 6.07 6.07
N ALA A 74 -8.19 5.52 5.14
CA ALA A 74 -7.82 5.41 3.74
C ALA A 74 -7.70 6.78 3.05
N VAL A 75 -8.55 7.75 3.39
CA VAL A 75 -8.42 9.16 2.95
C VAL A 75 -7.11 9.75 3.46
N VAL A 76 -6.79 9.58 4.75
CA VAL A 76 -5.53 10.06 5.32
C VAL A 76 -4.33 9.42 4.60
N ALA A 77 -4.40 8.11 4.33
CA ALA A 77 -3.36 7.40 3.60
C ALA A 77 -3.23 7.89 2.14
N TRP A 78 -4.32 8.19 1.45
CA TRP A 78 -4.30 8.76 0.10
C TRP A 78 -3.64 10.15 0.10
N VAL A 79 -4.03 11.03 1.02
CA VAL A 79 -3.47 12.40 1.11
C VAL A 79 -1.99 12.37 1.49
N ARG A 80 -1.58 11.53 2.45
CA ARG A 80 -0.21 11.50 3.00
C ARG A 80 0.76 10.64 2.21
N LEU A 81 0.28 9.52 1.66
CA LEU A 81 1.12 8.45 1.07
C LEU A 81 0.84 8.22 -0.42
N ARG A 82 -0.09 8.98 -1.02
CA ARG A 82 -0.49 8.88 -2.43
C ARG A 82 -0.79 7.44 -2.88
N GLN A 83 -1.55 6.72 -2.07
CA GLN A 83 -2.00 5.35 -2.36
C GLN A 83 -3.48 5.33 -2.82
N PRO A 84 -3.80 5.74 -4.07
CA PRO A 84 -5.18 5.86 -4.53
C PRO A 84 -5.90 4.51 -4.58
N GLY A 85 -5.19 3.40 -4.82
CA GLY A 85 -5.80 2.07 -4.87
C GLY A 85 -6.43 1.61 -3.55
N LEU A 86 -5.82 1.97 -2.40
CA LEU A 86 -6.39 1.66 -1.09
C LEU A 86 -7.65 2.47 -0.84
N PHE A 87 -7.64 3.76 -1.21
CA PHE A 87 -8.80 4.63 -1.09
C PHE A 87 -9.97 4.16 -1.95
N LEU A 88 -9.76 3.95 -3.25
CA LEU A 88 -10.80 3.48 -4.16
C LEU A 88 -11.35 2.11 -3.75
N GLY A 89 -10.48 1.19 -3.33
CA GLY A 89 -10.90 -0.11 -2.81
C GLY A 89 -11.77 0.02 -1.56
N THR A 90 -11.43 0.93 -0.64
CA THR A 90 -12.21 1.16 0.58
C THR A 90 -13.55 1.83 0.28
N VAL A 91 -13.60 2.77 -0.67
CA VAL A 91 -14.87 3.37 -1.13
C VAL A 91 -15.80 2.30 -1.70
N ALA A 92 -15.28 1.43 -2.57
CA ALA A 92 -16.05 0.33 -3.14
C ALA A 92 -16.54 -0.64 -2.05
N LEU A 93 -15.70 -0.95 -1.06
CA LEU A 93 -16.04 -1.82 0.06
C LEU A 93 -17.18 -1.23 0.90
N VAL A 94 -17.08 0.02 1.33
CA VAL A 94 -18.10 0.70 2.14
C VAL A 94 -19.41 0.85 1.37
N ALA A 95 -19.36 1.12 0.07
CA ALA A 95 -20.56 1.15 -0.77
C ALA A 95 -21.23 -0.23 -0.81
N ALA A 96 -20.45 -1.30 -1.05
CA ALA A 96 -20.96 -2.66 -1.05
C ALA A 96 -21.52 -3.08 0.32
N GLU A 97 -20.86 -2.74 1.43
CA GLU A 97 -21.34 -2.95 2.80
C GLU A 97 -22.63 -2.19 3.10
N THR A 98 -22.77 -0.96 2.60
CA THR A 98 -24.00 -0.18 2.77
C THR A 98 -25.17 -0.82 2.04
N VAL A 99 -24.97 -1.25 0.78
CA VAL A 99 -26.00 -1.98 0.02
C VAL A 99 -26.32 -3.32 0.68
N GLN A 100 -25.30 -4.02 1.15
CA GLN A 100 -25.41 -5.28 1.91
C GLN A 100 -26.25 -5.11 3.18
N TYR A 101 -26.04 -4.04 3.94
CA TYR A 101 -26.77 -3.73 5.17
C TYR A 101 -28.24 -3.49 4.88
N VAL A 102 -28.56 -2.66 3.88
CA VAL A 102 -29.94 -2.41 3.43
C VAL A 102 -30.60 -3.70 2.94
N ALA A 103 -29.91 -4.49 2.11
CA ALA A 103 -30.42 -5.77 1.65
C ALA A 103 -30.69 -6.75 2.81
N GLY A 104 -29.90 -6.67 3.89
CA GLY A 104 -30.12 -7.43 5.12
C GLY A 104 -31.37 -6.99 5.87
N MET A 105 -31.59 -5.69 6.02
CA MET A 105 -32.80 -5.13 6.64
C MET A 105 -34.07 -5.49 5.86
N ASP A 106 -33.99 -5.52 4.53
CA ASP A 106 -35.10 -5.86 3.65
C ASP A 106 -35.33 -7.39 3.52
N GLY A 107 -34.47 -8.21 4.12
CA GLY A 107 -34.52 -9.68 3.98
C GLY A 107 -34.22 -10.18 2.57
N ALA A 108 -33.57 -9.38 1.73
CA ALA A 108 -33.25 -9.69 0.33
C ALA A 108 -32.04 -10.63 0.22
N LEU A 109 -32.20 -11.89 0.66
CA LEU A 109 -31.12 -12.88 0.76
C LEU A 109 -30.37 -13.14 -0.56
N TRP A 110 -31.06 -13.06 -1.69
CA TRP A 110 -30.45 -13.26 -3.01
C TRP A 110 -29.38 -12.20 -3.34
N LEU A 111 -29.48 -11.01 -2.75
CA LEU A 111 -28.51 -9.93 -2.90
C LEU A 111 -27.54 -9.89 -1.73
N HIS A 112 -28.06 -10.05 -0.50
CA HIS A 112 -27.28 -10.02 0.73
C HIS A 112 -26.23 -11.14 0.80
N LEU A 113 -26.55 -12.37 0.39
CA LEU A 113 -25.56 -13.46 0.49
C LEU A 113 -24.38 -13.27 -0.48
N PRO A 114 -24.59 -13.00 -1.79
CA PRO A 114 -23.47 -12.78 -2.70
C PRO A 114 -22.64 -11.54 -2.37
N LEU A 115 -23.28 -10.41 -2.03
CA LEU A 115 -22.55 -9.21 -1.63
C LEU A 115 -21.74 -9.45 -0.36
N GLY A 116 -22.25 -10.23 0.60
CA GLY A 116 -21.51 -10.59 1.82
C GLY A 116 -20.23 -11.37 1.55
N VAL A 117 -20.27 -12.32 0.60
CA VAL A 117 -19.07 -13.04 0.17
C VAL A 117 -18.08 -12.10 -0.52
N LEU A 118 -18.56 -11.20 -1.37
CA LEU A 118 -17.73 -10.22 -2.07
C LEU A 118 -17.06 -9.24 -1.11
N THR A 119 -17.77 -8.73 -0.11
CA THR A 119 -17.21 -7.81 0.90
C THR A 119 -16.18 -8.51 1.77
N ILE A 120 -16.43 -9.74 2.23
CA ILE A 120 -15.44 -10.55 2.96
C ILE A 120 -14.18 -10.73 2.11
N ALA A 121 -14.31 -11.15 0.84
CA ALA A 121 -13.18 -11.37 -0.05
C ALA A 121 -12.39 -10.07 -0.31
N GLY A 122 -13.09 -8.96 -0.55
CA GLY A 122 -12.49 -7.65 -0.75
C GLY A 122 -11.72 -7.16 0.48
N LEU A 123 -12.29 -7.34 1.66
CA LEU A 123 -11.68 -6.93 2.92
C LEU A 123 -10.46 -7.78 3.29
N ILE A 124 -10.51 -9.10 3.02
CA ILE A 124 -9.31 -9.97 3.09
C ILE A 124 -8.24 -9.49 2.10
N GLY A 125 -8.62 -9.13 0.87
CA GLY A 125 -7.70 -8.57 -0.11
C GLY A 125 -7.01 -7.29 0.38
N GLN A 126 -7.75 -6.39 1.02
CA GLN A 126 -7.19 -5.19 1.64
C GLN A 126 -6.28 -5.51 2.83
N PHE A 127 -6.67 -6.45 3.69
CA PHE A 127 -5.84 -6.93 4.79
C PHE A 127 -4.50 -7.45 4.27
N VAL A 128 -4.53 -8.35 3.30
CA VAL A 128 -3.33 -8.89 2.65
C VAL A 128 -2.48 -7.76 2.05
N ALA A 129 -3.10 -6.80 1.34
CA ALA A 129 -2.38 -5.69 0.74
C ALA A 129 -1.67 -4.80 1.78
N VAL A 130 -2.31 -4.51 2.91
CA VAL A 130 -1.77 -3.64 3.99
C VAL A 130 -0.68 -4.35 4.80
N TRP A 131 -0.78 -5.67 4.96
CA TRP A 131 0.20 -6.46 5.70
C TRP A 131 1.40 -6.88 4.85
N LEU A 132 1.21 -7.18 3.55
CA LEU A 132 2.28 -7.65 2.67
C LEU A 132 3.06 -6.55 1.94
N ARG A 133 2.53 -5.32 1.78
CA ARG A 133 3.27 -4.25 1.10
C ARG A 133 4.17 -3.49 2.07
N PRO A 134 5.50 -3.41 1.82
CA PRO A 134 6.34 -2.41 2.48
C PRO A 134 5.86 -1.03 2.05
N LEU A 135 5.44 -0.19 2.99
CA LEU A 135 5.04 1.20 2.68
C LEU A 135 6.23 1.91 1.99
N PRO A 136 6.08 2.41 0.74
CA PRO A 136 7.18 3.02 0.01
C PRO A 136 7.77 4.20 0.80
N ARG A 137 9.11 4.25 0.94
CA ARG A 137 9.79 5.49 1.34
C ARG A 137 9.48 6.52 0.27
N VAL A 138 9.05 7.72 0.67
CA VAL A 138 9.18 8.90 -0.19
C VAL A 138 10.68 9.04 -0.47
N ALA A 139 11.10 8.68 -1.67
CA ALA A 139 12.45 8.91 -2.14
C ALA A 139 12.60 10.43 -2.27
N ARG A 140 13.14 11.06 -1.23
CA ARG A 140 13.43 12.50 -1.20
C ARG A 140 14.90 12.77 -0.89
N ALA A 141 15.79 11.87 -1.31
CA ALA A 141 17.23 12.00 -1.07
C ALA A 141 18.08 11.59 -2.28
N ALA A 142 17.47 11.32 -3.44
CA ALA A 142 18.20 11.00 -4.67
C ALA A 142 18.24 12.18 -5.66
N ASP A 143 17.36 13.18 -5.50
CA ASP A 143 17.31 14.38 -6.35
C ASP A 143 18.18 15.53 -5.80
N ASP A 144 18.80 15.37 -4.63
CA ASP A 144 19.66 16.39 -3.99
C ASP A 144 21.17 16.07 -4.10
N LEU A 145 21.54 15.04 -4.89
CA LEU A 145 22.95 14.88 -5.24
C LEU A 145 23.31 16.00 -6.25
N PRO A 146 24.24 16.90 -5.93
CA PRO A 146 24.68 17.89 -6.90
C PRO A 146 25.15 17.14 -8.14
N GLU A 147 24.50 17.41 -9.27
CA GLU A 147 24.93 17.02 -10.60
C GLU A 147 26.41 17.37 -10.67
N ALA A 148 27.26 16.33 -10.70
CA ALA A 148 28.69 16.52 -10.86
C ALA A 148 28.84 17.20 -12.22
N THR A 149 29.04 18.52 -12.19
CA THR A 149 29.28 19.34 -13.36
C THR A 149 30.49 18.74 -14.06
N ASP A 150 30.23 18.08 -15.18
CA ASP A 150 31.25 17.63 -16.12
C ASP A 150 31.83 18.92 -16.72
N GLU A 151 32.91 19.41 -16.11
CA GLU A 151 33.71 20.52 -16.60
C GLU A 151 34.15 20.20 -18.05
N PRO A 152 33.78 21.03 -19.06
CA PRO A 152 34.19 20.79 -20.42
C PRO A 152 35.68 21.08 -20.54
N ARG A 153 36.48 20.04 -20.76
CA ARG A 153 37.92 20.16 -21.02
C ARG A 153 38.17 20.81 -22.40
N THR A 154 38.05 22.13 -22.47
CA THR A 154 38.43 22.92 -23.65
C THR A 154 39.97 22.99 -23.78
N GLY A 155 40.44 22.95 -25.03
CA GLY A 155 41.84 22.76 -25.45
C GLY A 155 42.85 23.75 -24.88
N THR A 156 44.16 23.52 -25.04
CA THR A 156 44.95 23.98 -26.21
C THR A 156 46.35 23.35 -26.10
N GLY A 157 46.87 22.64 -27.12
CA GLY A 157 47.90 23.21 -28.01
C GLY A 157 49.24 22.46 -27.85
N GLY A 158 49.88 22.10 -28.96
CA GLY A 158 51.26 21.55 -28.93
C GLY A 158 51.53 20.38 -29.87
N ARG A 159 51.25 20.55 -31.17
CA ARG A 159 51.70 19.65 -32.22
C ARG A 159 52.90 20.32 -32.90
N GLU A 160 54.12 19.97 -32.50
CA GLU A 160 55.32 20.24 -33.31
C GLU A 160 56.05 18.94 -33.59
N ALA A 161 55.92 18.52 -34.85
CA ALA A 161 56.63 17.42 -35.44
C ALA A 161 58.09 17.84 -35.67
N ARG A 162 59.00 17.17 -34.99
CA ARG A 162 60.43 17.20 -35.29
C ARG A 162 60.70 16.15 -36.38
N LEU A 163 60.73 16.57 -37.64
CA LEU A 163 61.28 15.81 -38.78
C LEU A 163 61.88 16.84 -39.77
N THR A 164 63.20 17.03 -39.76
CA THR A 164 64.17 16.58 -40.79
C THR A 164 64.25 17.46 -42.04
N GLY A 165 65.46 17.98 -42.32
CA GLY A 165 65.94 18.24 -43.67
C GLY A 165 66.38 19.69 -43.95
N GLU A 166 67.57 20.08 -43.48
CA GLU A 166 68.35 21.10 -44.17
C GLU A 166 69.43 20.39 -44.99
N ALA A 167 69.37 20.62 -46.31
CA ALA A 167 70.38 20.28 -47.28
C ALA A 167 70.75 21.59 -48.00
N GLY A 168 72.07 21.84 -48.09
CA GLY A 168 72.72 22.68 -49.11
C GLY A 168 72.77 24.19 -48.85
N ASP A 169 73.94 24.72 -48.49
CA ASP A 169 74.86 25.33 -49.46
C ASP A 169 76.09 25.92 -48.74
N GLU A 170 77.28 25.44 -49.12
CA GLU A 170 78.55 26.16 -49.42
C GLU A 170 79.75 25.19 -49.49
#